data_AF-A0A7Z7BRU0-F1
#
_entry.id   AF-A0A7Z7BRU0-F1
#
_cell.length_a   1.000
_cell.length_b   1.000
_cell.length_c   1.000
_cell.angle_alpha   90.00
_cell.angle_beta   90.00
_cell.angle_gamma   90.00
#
_symmetry.space_group_name_H-M   'P 1'
#
loop_
_entity.id
_entity.type
_entity.pdbx_description
1 polymer ?
#
loop_
_entity_poly.entity_id
_entity_poly.type
_entity_poly.pdbx_seq_one_letter_code
_entity_poly.pdbx_strand_id
1 'polypeptide(L)'
;MALESSGNFATITHQTIFQEKHRTIVERNFDGEVTTAEVYQARLGDLVTRLELSGSTLQAIEQRYSNPYVSYDPHHDISFPDAVMLVKQTDLSTDQGDRVDPAAAGLLPYEFQARLSKPDHFDLFPYHGWDLSALLERLSAYDTLRVLAERHENLDLMVVWDFMDVVHGGYFSREEFTVGSIGGHRHLLVTEGTSDTDIIRHAFNILRPDVADFFRYVDMEKNYPFGGHGNLLNFMKGLNSIGVAGGILAIFDNDTAGVGSLRELSKIPGIKAVKLPDLAEFRAFPTVGPGGEQCADINGRAAAIECYLKLPDDSRVRWSSFDARAGEYQGAIDQTSAEKSAQRDAFLKTTASDAYPFEKIKKVLDVIVEACVAG
;
A
#
# COMPACT_ATOMS: atom_id res chain seq x y z
N MET A 1 -16.31 14.73 13.17
CA MET A 1 -15.11 15.56 13.40
C MET A 1 -14.28 15.47 12.13
N ALA A 2 -14.36 16.51 11.29
CA ALA A 2 -13.91 16.50 9.90
C ALA A 2 -12.52 17.13 9.77
N LEU A 3 -11.61 16.48 9.04
CA LEU A 3 -10.29 17.01 8.71
C LEU A 3 -10.29 17.48 7.25
N GLU A 4 -10.15 18.79 7.03
CA GLU A 4 -9.74 19.52 5.79
C GLU A 4 -10.77 20.46 5.11
N SER A 5 -10.44 21.76 5.05
CA SER A 5 -10.98 22.74 4.10
C SER A 5 -9.81 23.51 3.47
N SER A 6 -9.53 23.27 2.18
CA SER A 6 -8.36 23.87 1.53
C SER A 6 -8.73 25.11 0.71
N GLY A 7 -8.40 26.27 1.27
CA GLY A 7 -8.22 27.52 0.54
C GLY A 7 -6.72 27.80 0.36
N ASN A 8 -6.12 27.30 -0.72
CA ASN A 8 -4.94 27.90 -1.35
C ASN A 8 -4.69 27.26 -2.73
N PHE A 9 -4.45 28.10 -3.73
CA PHE A 9 -4.40 27.79 -5.16
C PHE A 9 -3.14 27.02 -5.59
N ALA A 10 -2.99 25.80 -5.09
CA ALA A 10 -2.36 24.70 -5.79
C ALA A 10 -3.33 23.51 -5.71
N THR A 11 -3.74 23.03 -6.87
CA THR A 11 -4.67 21.93 -7.12
C THR A 11 -4.19 20.60 -6.53
N ILE A 12 -4.14 20.47 -5.20
CA ILE A 12 -3.95 19.17 -4.54
C ILE A 12 -5.29 18.45 -4.65
N THR A 13 -5.40 17.59 -5.64
CA THR A 13 -6.55 16.72 -5.75
C THR A 13 -6.30 15.52 -4.84
N HIS A 14 -7.09 15.38 -3.76
CA HIS A 14 -6.92 14.29 -2.78
C HIS A 14 -7.47 12.94 -3.30
N GLN A 15 -7.53 12.79 -4.64
CA GLN A 15 -8.20 11.72 -5.36
C GLN A 15 -7.65 10.35 -4.96
N THR A 16 -6.33 10.29 -4.80
CA THR A 16 -5.58 9.04 -4.61
C THR A 16 -5.89 8.38 -3.28
N ILE A 17 -6.19 9.14 -2.22
CA ILE A 17 -6.48 8.55 -0.91
C ILE A 17 -7.96 8.17 -0.75
N PHE A 18 -8.88 8.81 -1.48
CA PHE A 18 -10.30 8.43 -1.43
C PHE A 18 -10.69 7.42 -2.53
N GLN A 19 -11.87 6.81 -2.34
CA GLN A 19 -12.53 5.91 -3.29
C GLN A 19 -14.00 6.32 -3.39
N GLU A 20 -14.70 5.88 -4.44
CA GLU A 20 -16.11 6.29 -4.64
C GLU A 20 -17.04 5.83 -3.50
N LYS A 21 -16.71 4.72 -2.83
CA LYS A 21 -17.42 4.26 -1.63
C LYS A 21 -17.36 5.26 -0.45
N HIS A 22 -16.40 6.20 -0.45
CA HIS A 22 -16.23 7.22 0.58
C HIS A 22 -17.09 8.46 0.31
N ARG A 23 -17.77 8.52 -0.84
CA ARG A 23 -18.66 9.64 -1.19
C ARG A 23 -19.85 9.68 -0.24
N THR A 24 -20.16 10.86 0.25
CA THR A 24 -21.33 11.07 1.12
C THR A 24 -21.81 12.52 1.04
N ILE A 25 -22.91 12.81 1.74
CA ILE A 25 -23.42 14.16 1.94
C ILE A 25 -23.33 14.48 3.43
N VAL A 26 -22.73 15.61 3.77
CA VAL A 26 -22.63 16.11 5.15
C VAL A 26 -23.40 17.42 5.30
N GLU A 27 -23.87 17.69 6.50
CA GLU A 27 -24.44 18.99 6.85
C GLU A 27 -23.30 19.98 7.15
N ARG A 28 -23.42 21.18 6.61
CA ARG A 28 -22.54 22.31 6.90
C ARG A 28 -23.34 23.37 7.64
N ASN A 29 -22.75 23.95 8.67
CA ASN A 29 -23.36 25.07 9.39
C ASN A 29 -22.50 26.31 9.17
N PHE A 30 -23.00 27.24 8.37
CA PHE A 30 -22.37 28.54 8.16
C PHE A 30 -23.25 29.61 8.79
N ASP A 31 -22.77 30.26 9.85
CA ASP A 31 -23.43 31.38 10.51
C ASP A 31 -24.92 31.13 10.87
N GLY A 32 -25.25 29.88 11.24
CA GLY A 32 -26.62 29.47 11.59
C GLY A 32 -27.47 28.97 10.42
N GLU A 33 -26.99 29.05 9.19
CA GLU A 33 -27.61 28.39 8.03
C GLU A 33 -27.05 26.97 7.84
N VAL A 34 -27.95 25.99 7.90
CA VAL A 34 -27.61 24.59 7.62
C VAL A 34 -27.75 24.34 6.13
N THR A 35 -26.63 24.06 5.47
CA THR A 35 -26.57 23.61 4.08
C THR A 35 -26.08 22.17 4.03
N THR A 36 -26.16 21.54 2.86
CA THR A 36 -25.58 20.20 2.66
C THR A 36 -24.49 20.28 1.62
N ALA A 37 -23.48 19.45 1.76
CA ALA A 37 -22.39 19.37 0.80
C ALA A 37 -21.99 17.93 0.53
N GLU A 38 -21.70 17.69 -0.74
CA GLU A 38 -21.11 16.45 -1.19
C GLU A 38 -19.62 16.43 -0.86
N VAL A 39 -19.16 15.38 -0.18
CA VAL A 39 -17.77 15.22 0.24
C VAL A 39 -17.29 13.79 0.05
N TYR A 40 -15.98 13.59 0.16
CA TYR A 40 -15.42 12.26 0.40
C TYR A 40 -14.93 12.17 1.85
N GLN A 41 -15.37 11.16 2.59
CA GLN A 41 -14.93 10.96 3.97
C GLN A 41 -14.60 9.50 4.30
N ALA A 42 -13.55 9.30 5.08
CA ALA A 42 -13.13 8.00 5.57
C ALA A 42 -12.41 8.17 6.91
N ARG A 43 -12.33 7.09 7.70
CA ARG A 43 -11.50 7.09 8.90
C ARG A 43 -10.04 7.17 8.51
N LEU A 44 -9.22 7.86 9.31
CA LEU A 44 -7.79 7.97 9.05
C LEU A 44 -7.13 6.59 8.94
N GLY A 45 -7.52 5.64 9.79
CA GLY A 45 -7.03 4.26 9.75
C GLY A 45 -7.26 3.55 8.40
N ASP A 46 -8.40 3.83 7.74
CA ASP A 46 -8.73 3.24 6.44
C ASP A 46 -7.92 3.84 5.29
N LEU A 47 -7.27 4.98 5.52
CA LEU A 47 -6.48 5.71 4.53
C LEU A 47 -4.97 5.43 4.64
N VAL A 48 -4.48 4.89 5.77
CA VAL A 48 -3.04 4.70 6.03
C VAL A 48 -2.34 3.94 4.92
N THR A 49 -2.87 2.79 4.51
CA THR A 49 -2.26 1.98 3.44
C THR A 49 -2.23 2.74 2.10
N ARG A 50 -3.26 3.52 1.80
CA ARG A 50 -3.33 4.33 0.57
C ARG A 50 -2.32 5.49 0.61
N LEU A 51 -2.13 6.12 1.77
CA LEU A 51 -1.09 7.15 1.99
C LEU A 51 0.31 6.56 1.76
N GLU A 52 0.59 5.39 2.35
CA GLU A 52 1.87 4.72 2.22
C GLU A 52 2.15 4.26 0.78
N LEU A 53 1.18 3.67 0.10
CA LEU A 53 1.30 3.28 -1.31
C LEU A 53 1.48 4.48 -2.26
N SER A 54 1.05 5.68 -1.83
CA SER A 54 1.25 6.94 -2.56
C SER A 54 2.64 7.56 -2.32
N GLY A 55 3.44 7.03 -1.38
CA GLY A 55 4.78 7.50 -1.05
C GLY A 55 4.89 8.31 0.26
N SER A 56 3.79 8.44 1.01
CA SER A 56 3.78 9.05 2.35
C SER A 56 4.06 7.99 3.41
N THR A 57 5.28 7.43 3.39
CA THR A 57 5.78 6.53 4.43
C THR A 57 6.58 7.30 5.46
N LEU A 58 6.65 6.84 6.72
CA LEU A 58 7.44 7.55 7.75
C LEU A 58 8.90 7.77 7.34
N GLN A 59 9.52 6.78 6.70
CA GLN A 59 10.89 6.90 6.20
C GLN A 59 11.02 7.96 5.12
N ALA A 60 10.10 8.00 4.15
CA ALA A 60 10.13 8.99 3.08
C ALA A 60 9.83 10.40 3.62
N ILE A 61 8.94 10.51 4.61
CA ILE A 61 8.65 11.76 5.32
C ILE A 61 9.88 12.22 6.09
N GLU A 62 10.56 11.34 6.83
CA GLU A 62 11.79 11.65 7.55
C GLU A 62 12.89 12.16 6.62
N GLN A 63 13.08 11.52 5.47
CA GLN A 63 14.04 11.95 4.46
C GLN A 63 13.71 13.34 3.91
N ARG A 64 12.42 13.63 3.64
CA ARG A 64 11.96 14.97 3.22
C ARG A 64 12.16 16.00 4.32
N TYR A 65 11.80 15.65 5.55
CA TYR A 65 11.91 16.50 6.73
C TYR A 65 13.36 16.88 7.02
N SER A 66 14.26 15.91 6.96
CA SER A 66 15.70 16.09 7.23
C SER A 66 16.43 16.81 6.10
N ASN A 67 15.79 17.01 4.94
CA ASN A 67 16.41 17.62 3.78
C ASN A 67 16.14 19.14 3.74
N PRO A 68 17.15 20.00 3.95
CA PRO A 68 16.98 21.45 4.09
C PRO A 68 16.62 22.18 2.78
N TYR A 69 16.62 21.51 1.62
CA TYR A 69 16.57 22.17 0.31
C TYR A 69 15.21 22.71 -0.15
N VAL A 70 14.16 22.74 0.70
CA VAL A 70 12.79 23.07 0.24
C VAL A 70 12.25 24.41 0.76
N SER A 71 12.91 25.11 1.69
CA SER A 71 12.44 26.46 2.06
C SER A 71 13.52 27.39 2.60
N TYR A 72 13.24 28.70 2.55
CA TYR A 72 14.04 29.77 3.14
C TYR A 72 13.95 29.79 4.69
N ASP A 73 13.37 28.76 5.30
CA ASP A 73 13.17 28.72 6.74
C ASP A 73 14.44 28.29 7.47
N PRO A 74 14.61 28.72 8.74
CA PRO A 74 15.72 28.27 9.57
C PRO A 74 15.78 26.74 9.68
N HIS A 75 16.98 26.21 9.88
CA HIS A 75 17.16 24.80 10.27
C HIS A 75 16.34 24.49 11.52
N HIS A 76 15.65 23.35 11.52
CA HIS A 76 14.87 22.87 12.66
C HIS A 76 15.79 22.45 13.79
N ASP A 77 15.43 22.83 15.02
CA ASP A 77 16.13 22.34 16.21
C ASP A 77 15.64 20.95 16.64
N ILE A 78 14.44 20.53 16.21
CA ILE A 78 13.81 19.24 16.56
C ILE A 78 14.04 18.16 15.50
N SER A 79 14.27 16.93 15.95
CA SER A 79 14.40 15.78 15.06
C SER A 79 13.03 15.26 14.61
N PHE A 80 12.96 14.58 13.46
CA PHE A 80 11.72 13.93 13.02
C PHE A 80 11.17 12.91 14.04
N PRO A 81 12.00 12.06 14.68
CA PRO A 81 11.53 11.18 15.75
C PRO A 81 10.88 11.92 16.93
N ASP A 82 11.45 13.04 17.36
CA ASP A 82 10.90 13.86 18.46
C ASP A 82 9.55 14.49 18.05
N ALA A 83 9.47 14.97 16.81
CA ALA A 83 8.24 15.48 16.23
C ALA A 83 7.13 14.41 16.18
N VAL A 84 7.44 13.18 15.76
CA VAL A 84 6.49 12.05 15.80
C VAL A 84 6.10 11.69 17.24
N MET A 85 7.04 11.75 18.18
CA MET A 85 6.74 11.54 19.60
C MET A 85 5.74 12.56 20.15
N LEU A 86 5.88 13.83 19.79
CA LEU A 86 4.92 14.88 20.16
C LEU A 86 3.52 14.55 19.64
N VAL A 87 3.41 14.10 18.39
CA VAL A 87 2.12 13.70 17.78
C VAL A 87 1.49 12.53 18.52
N LYS A 88 2.30 11.52 18.90
CA LYS A 88 1.83 10.38 19.70
C LYS A 88 1.25 10.81 21.04
N GLN A 89 1.78 11.88 21.63
CA GLN A 89 1.38 12.37 22.95
C GLN A 89 0.29 13.44 22.92
N THR A 90 0.09 14.13 21.78
CA THR A 90 -0.92 15.18 21.65
C THR A 90 -2.30 14.60 21.42
N ASP A 91 -3.24 14.90 22.32
CA ASP A 91 -4.64 14.50 22.15
C ASP A 91 -5.39 15.48 21.24
N LEU A 92 -5.87 14.96 20.12
CA LEU A 92 -6.63 15.71 19.11
C LEU A 92 -8.14 15.50 19.23
N SER A 93 -8.61 14.78 20.25
CA SER A 93 -10.04 14.67 20.50
C SER A 93 -10.64 16.04 20.84
N THR A 94 -11.70 16.42 20.14
CA THR A 94 -12.53 17.59 20.51
C THR A 94 -13.79 17.12 21.23
N ASP A 95 -14.26 17.91 22.21
CA ASP A 95 -15.53 17.64 22.87
C ASP A 95 -16.69 17.87 21.88
N GLN A 96 -17.82 17.17 22.04
CA GLN A 96 -18.97 17.24 21.11
C GLN A 96 -19.66 18.63 20.98
N GLY A 97 -19.12 19.69 21.59
CA GLY A 97 -19.65 21.06 21.54
C GLY A 97 -18.77 22.07 20.81
N ASP A 98 -17.60 21.65 20.36
CA ASP A 98 -16.57 22.50 19.77
C ASP A 98 -16.94 22.80 18.30
N ARG A 99 -17.30 24.06 18.04
CA ARG A 99 -17.73 24.55 16.73
C ARG A 99 -16.49 24.68 15.85
N VAL A 100 -16.31 23.74 14.93
CA VAL A 100 -15.40 23.92 13.79
C VAL A 100 -15.78 25.21 13.08
N ASP A 101 -14.99 26.27 13.26
CA ASP A 101 -15.16 27.52 12.53
C ASP A 101 -14.92 27.23 11.04
N PRO A 102 -15.95 27.31 10.18
CA PRO A 102 -15.80 27.04 8.76
C PRO A 102 -14.86 28.05 8.07
N ALA A 103 -14.61 29.20 8.70
CA ALA A 103 -13.68 30.21 8.20
C ALA A 103 -12.21 29.93 8.58
N ALA A 104 -11.94 28.92 9.41
CA ALA A 104 -10.58 28.49 9.71
C ALA A 104 -10.00 27.73 8.51
N ALA A 105 -9.41 28.47 7.57
CA ALA A 105 -8.69 27.90 6.43
C ALA A 105 -7.47 27.09 6.90
N GLY A 106 -7.36 25.83 6.49
CA GLY A 106 -6.22 24.98 6.80
C GLY A 106 -6.52 23.48 6.71
N LEU A 107 -5.47 22.66 6.68
CA LEU A 107 -5.57 21.19 6.67
C LEU A 107 -6.25 20.64 7.93
N LEU A 108 -6.09 21.33 9.06
CA LEU A 108 -6.66 20.95 10.35
C LEU A 108 -7.64 22.00 10.85
N PRO A 109 -8.73 21.61 11.54
CA PRO A 109 -9.60 22.56 12.21
C PRO A 109 -8.84 23.42 13.23
N TYR A 110 -9.30 24.65 13.48
CA TYR A 110 -8.65 25.59 14.39
C TYR A 110 -8.35 25.01 15.78
N GLU A 111 -9.30 24.25 16.34
CA GLU A 111 -9.17 23.62 17.67
C GLU A 111 -8.03 22.61 17.72
N PHE A 112 -7.80 21.89 16.62
CA PHE A 112 -6.69 20.97 16.47
C PHE A 112 -5.38 21.76 16.43
N GLN A 113 -5.30 22.81 15.60
CA GLN A 113 -4.12 23.68 15.53
C GLN A 113 -3.79 24.27 16.91
N ALA A 114 -4.79 24.73 17.66
CA ALA A 114 -4.60 25.29 19.00
C ALA A 114 -4.02 24.28 20.00
N ARG A 115 -4.42 23.01 19.94
CA ARG A 115 -3.86 21.92 20.77
C ARG A 115 -2.45 21.53 20.34
N LEU A 116 -2.16 21.58 19.04
CA LEU A 116 -0.82 21.36 18.48
C LEU A 116 0.15 22.50 18.85
N SER A 117 -0.34 23.73 19.03
CA SER A 117 0.48 24.88 19.46
C SER A 117 0.83 24.89 20.96
N LYS A 118 0.14 24.07 21.78
CA LYS A 118 0.40 23.95 23.23
C LYS A 118 0.20 22.50 23.70
N PRO A 119 1.03 21.54 23.26
CA PRO A 119 0.89 20.18 23.73
C PRO A 119 1.20 20.13 25.23
N ASP A 120 0.43 19.35 26.01
CA ASP A 120 0.58 19.18 27.47
C ASP A 120 1.98 18.68 27.90
N HIS A 121 2.82 18.34 26.92
CA HIS A 121 4.14 17.75 27.06
C HIS A 121 5.25 18.55 26.35
N PHE A 122 4.97 19.79 25.92
CA PHE A 122 5.96 20.64 25.23
C PHE A 122 7.22 20.88 26.08
N ASP A 123 7.08 20.95 27.41
CA ASP A 123 8.19 21.12 28.36
C ASP A 123 9.19 19.95 28.39
N LEU A 124 8.93 18.84 27.69
CA LEU A 124 9.84 17.69 27.60
C LEU A 124 11.03 17.94 26.67
N PHE A 125 11.01 18.99 25.85
CA PHE A 125 12.03 19.24 24.84
C PHE A 125 12.72 20.60 25.03
N PRO A 126 14.05 20.70 24.82
CA PRO A 126 14.82 21.92 25.04
C PRO A 126 14.65 22.97 23.91
N TYR A 127 13.61 22.87 23.09
CA TYR A 127 13.41 23.68 21.89
C TYR A 127 12.56 24.92 22.19
N HIS A 128 13.22 26.06 22.36
CA HIS A 128 12.54 27.34 22.60
C HIS A 128 12.01 27.93 21.30
N GLY A 129 10.68 28.08 21.18
CA GLY A 129 10.03 28.83 20.08
C GLY A 129 9.52 27.98 18.91
N TRP A 130 9.44 26.66 19.07
CA TRP A 130 8.85 25.75 18.09
C TRP A 130 7.49 25.25 18.58
N ASP A 131 6.57 24.84 17.70
CA ASP A 131 5.35 24.13 18.10
C ASP A 131 4.97 23.08 17.05
N LEU A 132 4.00 22.21 17.35
CA LEU A 132 3.63 21.13 16.44
C LEU A 132 2.86 21.65 15.21
N SER A 133 2.33 22.88 15.24
CA SER A 133 1.75 23.53 14.04
C SER A 133 2.84 23.82 13.00
N ALA A 134 3.99 24.33 13.45
CA ALA A 134 5.14 24.60 12.57
C ALA A 134 5.70 23.32 11.90
N LEU A 135 5.52 22.14 12.51
CA LEU A 135 5.81 20.86 11.84
C LEU A 135 4.88 20.64 10.65
N LEU A 136 3.57 20.71 10.91
CA LEU A 136 2.54 20.30 9.96
C LEU A 136 2.43 21.26 8.77
N GLU A 137 2.72 22.55 8.98
CA GLU A 137 2.78 23.54 7.90
C GLU A 137 3.82 23.21 6.81
N ARG A 138 4.81 22.37 7.12
CA ARG A 138 5.85 21.94 6.17
C ARG A 138 5.58 20.60 5.51
N LEU A 139 4.68 19.82 6.09
CA LEU A 139 4.32 18.53 5.57
C LEU A 139 3.23 18.71 4.50
N SER A 140 3.25 17.86 3.48
CA SER A 140 2.09 17.74 2.60
C SER A 140 0.87 17.27 3.40
N ALA A 141 -0.33 17.44 2.83
CA ALA A 141 -1.54 16.91 3.44
C ALA A 141 -1.42 15.41 3.75
N TYR A 142 -0.87 14.63 2.82
CA TYR A 142 -0.71 13.18 3.01
C TYR A 142 0.33 12.83 4.07
N ASP A 143 1.44 13.57 4.12
CA ASP A 143 2.49 13.35 5.11
C ASP A 143 1.99 13.70 6.52
N THR A 144 1.22 14.80 6.64
CA THR A 144 0.55 15.17 7.89
C THR A 144 -0.40 14.08 8.34
N LEU A 145 -1.32 13.62 7.47
CA LEU A 145 -2.25 12.54 7.80
C LEU A 145 -1.52 11.27 8.25
N ARG A 146 -0.44 10.90 7.56
CA ARG A 146 0.35 9.72 7.93
C ARG A 146 1.01 9.89 9.29
N VAL A 147 1.59 11.05 9.58
CA VAL A 147 2.20 11.34 10.88
C VAL A 147 1.13 11.33 11.98
N LEU A 148 -0.04 11.91 11.75
CA LEU A 148 -1.16 11.89 12.70
C LEU A 148 -1.65 10.48 13.01
N ALA A 149 -1.57 9.55 12.05
CA ALA A 149 -1.94 8.15 12.23
C ALA A 149 -1.03 7.38 13.22
N GLU A 150 0.09 7.96 13.64
CA GLU A 150 0.99 7.36 14.63
C GLU A 150 0.40 7.29 16.05
N ARG A 151 -0.63 8.08 16.33
CA ARG A 151 -1.44 7.96 17.54
C ARG A 151 -2.64 7.06 17.26
N HIS A 152 -2.83 6.01 18.07
CA HIS A 152 -3.87 5.00 17.84
C HIS A 152 -5.29 5.60 17.85
N GLU A 153 -5.56 6.53 18.75
CA GLU A 153 -6.86 7.21 18.89
C GLU A 153 -7.19 8.06 17.66
N ASN A 154 -6.18 8.54 16.93
CA ASN A 154 -6.40 9.33 15.71
C ASN A 154 -6.91 8.47 14.55
N LEU A 155 -6.74 7.15 14.58
CA LEU A 155 -7.15 6.26 13.50
C LEU A 155 -8.68 6.25 13.30
N ASP A 156 -9.45 6.56 14.34
CA ASP A 156 -10.92 6.68 14.28
C ASP A 156 -11.41 8.07 13.86
N LEU A 157 -10.52 9.07 13.72
CA LEU A 157 -10.90 10.40 13.25
C LEU A 157 -11.31 10.36 11.77
N MET A 158 -12.29 11.19 11.43
CA MET A 158 -12.77 11.29 10.05
C MET A 158 -11.95 12.32 9.28
N VAL A 159 -11.30 11.88 8.21
CA VAL A 159 -10.72 12.75 7.19
C VAL A 159 -11.81 13.07 6.18
N VAL A 160 -12.00 14.34 5.86
CA VAL A 160 -13.09 14.84 5.02
C VAL A 160 -12.52 15.74 3.95
N TRP A 161 -12.55 15.28 2.71
CA TRP A 161 -12.27 16.14 1.58
C TRP A 161 -13.53 16.88 1.17
N ASP A 162 -13.67 18.10 1.69
CA ASP A 162 -14.73 19.01 1.33
C ASP A 162 -14.27 20.01 0.25
N PHE A 163 -14.78 19.83 -0.96
CA PHE A 163 -14.43 20.62 -2.14
C PHE A 163 -15.59 21.48 -2.66
N MET A 164 -16.76 21.46 -2.00
CA MET A 164 -17.95 22.10 -2.57
C MET A 164 -17.89 23.63 -2.55
N ASP A 165 -17.02 24.25 -1.74
CA ASP A 165 -16.88 25.71 -1.72
C ASP A 165 -16.25 26.23 -3.02
N VAL A 166 -15.24 25.53 -3.54
CA VAL A 166 -14.62 25.91 -4.82
C VAL A 166 -15.50 25.56 -6.02
N VAL A 167 -16.37 24.56 -5.89
CA VAL A 167 -17.40 24.22 -6.90
C VAL A 167 -18.51 25.26 -6.91
N HIS A 168 -19.08 25.61 -5.75
CA HIS A 168 -20.12 26.63 -5.64
C HIS A 168 -19.62 28.02 -6.02
N GLY A 169 -18.35 28.33 -5.73
CA GLY A 169 -17.67 29.54 -6.20
C GLY A 169 -17.44 29.59 -7.72
N GLY A 170 -17.69 28.50 -8.45
CA GLY A 170 -17.54 28.42 -9.90
C GLY A 170 -16.09 28.34 -10.39
N TYR A 171 -15.13 28.04 -9.50
CA TYR A 171 -13.72 27.91 -9.85
C TYR A 171 -13.42 26.59 -10.58
N PHE A 172 -14.15 25.53 -10.22
CA PHE A 172 -14.03 24.19 -10.80
C PHE A 172 -15.42 23.57 -11.00
N SER A 173 -15.53 22.67 -11.97
CA SER A 173 -16.72 21.85 -12.16
C SER A 173 -16.71 20.65 -11.20
N ARG A 174 -17.90 20.13 -10.84
CA ARG A 174 -18.00 18.95 -9.96
C ARG A 174 -17.26 17.77 -10.58
N GLU A 175 -17.32 17.60 -11.89
CA GLU A 175 -16.76 16.46 -12.62
C GLU A 175 -15.23 16.36 -12.53
N GLU A 176 -14.54 17.43 -12.13
CA GLU A 176 -13.09 17.45 -11.91
C GLU A 176 -12.67 16.76 -10.60
N PHE A 177 -13.59 16.61 -9.65
CA PHE A 177 -13.37 15.94 -8.37
C PHE A 177 -13.66 14.45 -8.47
N THR A 178 -12.71 13.72 -9.07
CA THR A 178 -12.74 12.25 -9.17
C THR A 178 -11.88 11.61 -8.08
N VAL A 179 -12.08 10.32 -7.82
CA VAL A 179 -11.36 9.57 -6.79
C VAL A 179 -10.81 8.25 -7.32
N GLY A 180 -9.89 7.67 -6.56
CA GLY A 180 -9.08 6.52 -6.95
C GLY A 180 -7.70 6.93 -7.46
N SER A 181 -6.83 5.95 -7.65
CA SER A 181 -5.47 6.17 -8.17
C SER A 181 -5.52 6.55 -9.65
N ILE A 182 -5.58 7.85 -9.96
CA ILE A 182 -5.52 8.41 -11.31
C ILE A 182 -4.13 9.03 -11.51
N GLY A 183 -3.34 8.50 -12.45
CA GLY A 183 -2.03 9.07 -12.82
C GLY A 183 -0.89 8.88 -11.80
N GLY A 184 0.32 8.58 -12.28
CA GLY A 184 1.59 8.65 -11.52
C GLY A 184 1.86 7.59 -10.43
N HIS A 185 0.90 7.28 -9.57
CA HIS A 185 1.10 6.52 -8.31
C HIS A 185 0.66 5.05 -8.39
N ARG A 186 0.78 4.41 -9.57
CA ARG A 186 0.41 3.00 -9.73
C ARG A 186 1.65 2.11 -9.77
N HIS A 187 1.65 1.08 -8.95
CA HIS A 187 2.66 0.04 -8.94
C HIS A 187 2.36 -0.97 -10.04
N LEU A 188 3.34 -1.24 -10.90
CA LEU A 188 3.26 -2.25 -11.94
C LEU A 188 3.74 -3.59 -11.38
N LEU A 189 2.80 -4.50 -11.17
CA LEU A 189 3.08 -5.88 -10.78
C LEU A 189 3.38 -6.71 -12.02
N VAL A 190 4.53 -7.38 -12.00
CA VAL A 190 4.99 -8.24 -13.09
C VAL A 190 5.22 -9.65 -12.54
N THR A 191 4.48 -10.62 -13.05
CA THR A 191 4.57 -12.03 -12.65
C THR A 191 5.21 -12.87 -13.75
N GLU A 192 5.59 -14.11 -13.45
CA GLU A 192 6.14 -15.02 -14.45
C GLU A 192 5.09 -15.50 -15.48
N GLY A 193 3.88 -15.85 -15.01
CA GLY A 193 2.81 -16.38 -15.86
C GLY A 193 1.51 -15.59 -15.85
N THR A 194 0.66 -15.88 -16.85
CA THR A 194 -0.70 -15.33 -16.92
C THR A 194 -1.53 -15.72 -15.70
N SER A 195 -1.38 -16.98 -15.25
CA SER A 195 -2.13 -17.56 -14.12
C SER A 195 -1.93 -16.74 -12.85
N ASP A 196 -0.67 -16.42 -12.53
CA ASP A 196 -0.27 -15.63 -11.37
C ASP A 196 -0.90 -14.25 -11.39
N THR A 197 -0.82 -13.58 -12.54
CA THR A 197 -1.41 -12.26 -12.75
C THR A 197 -2.92 -12.28 -12.51
N ASP A 198 -3.63 -13.27 -13.05
CA ASP A 198 -5.08 -13.36 -12.90
C ASP A 198 -5.49 -13.67 -11.44
N ILE A 199 -4.76 -14.57 -10.78
CA ILE A 199 -4.99 -14.92 -9.36
C ILE A 199 -4.75 -13.71 -8.47
N ILE A 200 -3.60 -13.04 -8.59
CA ILE A 200 -3.25 -11.89 -7.75
C ILE A 200 -4.22 -10.73 -7.99
N ARG A 201 -4.57 -10.44 -9.25
CA ARG A 201 -5.54 -9.40 -9.60
C ARG A 201 -6.90 -9.68 -8.97
N HIS A 202 -7.41 -10.91 -9.11
CA HIS A 202 -8.69 -11.30 -8.51
C HIS A 202 -8.64 -11.18 -6.99
N ALA A 203 -7.57 -11.69 -6.36
CA ALA A 203 -7.37 -11.64 -4.92
C ALA A 203 -7.38 -10.19 -4.38
N PHE A 204 -6.70 -9.24 -5.03
CA PHE A 204 -6.79 -7.82 -4.65
C PHE A 204 -8.21 -7.29 -4.77
N ASN A 205 -8.90 -7.58 -5.88
CA ASN A 205 -10.25 -7.08 -6.12
C ASN A 205 -11.27 -7.56 -5.09
N ILE A 206 -11.15 -8.80 -4.61
CA ILE A 206 -12.10 -9.36 -3.63
C ILE A 206 -11.66 -9.20 -2.17
N LEU A 207 -10.36 -9.22 -1.86
CA LEU A 207 -9.86 -9.24 -0.46
C LEU A 207 -9.25 -7.91 0.01
N ARG A 208 -8.86 -7.03 -0.93
CA ARG A 208 -8.25 -5.72 -0.67
C ARG A 208 -8.77 -4.65 -1.66
N PRO A 209 -10.09 -4.52 -1.86
CA PRO A 209 -10.65 -3.56 -2.82
C PRO A 209 -10.31 -2.11 -2.47
N ASP A 210 -9.96 -1.84 -1.22
CA ASP A 210 -9.49 -0.56 -0.68
C ASP A 210 -8.15 -0.09 -1.24
N VAL A 211 -7.34 -0.96 -1.86
CA VAL A 211 -6.06 -0.58 -2.48
C VAL A 211 -5.87 -1.15 -3.89
N ALA A 212 -6.82 -1.93 -4.41
CA ALA A 212 -6.70 -2.59 -5.70
C ALA A 212 -6.41 -1.64 -6.88
N ASP A 213 -6.89 -0.40 -6.82
CA ASP A 213 -6.68 0.64 -7.83
C ASP A 213 -5.24 1.16 -7.93
N PHE A 214 -4.38 0.87 -6.94
CA PHE A 214 -2.95 1.16 -6.99
C PHE A 214 -2.16 0.21 -7.88
N PHE A 215 -2.71 -0.94 -8.25
CA PHE A 215 -1.95 -1.97 -8.95
C PHE A 215 -2.34 -2.06 -10.43
N ARG A 216 -1.31 -2.06 -11.29
CA ARG A 216 -1.41 -2.48 -12.69
C ARG A 216 -0.69 -3.81 -12.85
N TYR A 217 -1.08 -4.58 -13.84
CA TYR A 217 -0.62 -5.95 -14.01
C TYR A 217 -0.06 -6.12 -15.42
N VAL A 218 1.12 -6.72 -15.54
CA VAL A 218 1.70 -7.11 -16.83
C VAL A 218 1.82 -8.62 -16.88
N ASP A 219 1.14 -9.19 -17.87
CA ASP A 219 1.25 -10.58 -18.27
C ASP A 219 2.41 -10.73 -19.28
N MET A 220 3.47 -11.42 -18.83
CA MET A 220 4.68 -11.67 -19.60
C MET A 220 4.51 -12.73 -20.69
N GLU A 221 3.49 -13.60 -20.64
CA GLU A 221 3.29 -14.62 -21.68
C GLU A 221 2.61 -14.06 -22.92
N LYS A 222 1.63 -13.15 -22.75
CA LYS A 222 0.87 -12.59 -23.89
C LYS A 222 1.47 -11.32 -24.47
N ASN A 223 2.07 -10.49 -23.63
CA ASN A 223 2.43 -9.12 -24.03
C ASN A 223 3.94 -8.88 -24.14
N TYR A 224 4.79 -9.87 -23.83
CA TYR A 224 6.23 -9.74 -23.91
C TYR A 224 6.79 -10.39 -25.19
N PRO A 225 7.50 -9.63 -26.05
CA PRO A 225 7.98 -10.13 -27.34
C PRO A 225 9.18 -11.09 -27.25
N PHE A 226 9.67 -11.41 -26.05
CA PHE A 226 10.79 -12.34 -25.85
C PHE A 226 10.28 -13.55 -25.04
N GLY A 227 10.21 -14.75 -25.63
CA GLY A 227 9.80 -15.97 -24.92
C GLY A 227 10.99 -16.71 -24.28
N GLY A 228 10.82 -17.28 -23.08
CA GLY A 228 11.85 -18.09 -22.41
C GLY A 228 11.76 -18.13 -20.86
N HIS A 229 12.40 -19.13 -20.23
CA HIS A 229 12.62 -19.13 -18.78
C HIS A 229 13.67 -18.05 -18.41
N GLY A 230 13.49 -17.33 -17.30
CA GLY A 230 14.35 -16.19 -16.93
C GLY A 230 13.98 -14.86 -17.60
N ASN A 231 12.81 -14.82 -18.26
CA ASN A 231 12.28 -13.61 -18.90
C ASN A 231 12.07 -12.45 -17.93
N LEU A 232 11.51 -12.72 -16.75
CA LEU A 232 11.24 -11.66 -15.77
C LEU A 232 12.54 -11.04 -15.23
N LEU A 233 13.54 -11.87 -14.90
CA LEU A 233 14.87 -11.42 -14.48
C LEU A 233 15.51 -10.47 -15.53
N ASN A 234 15.53 -10.89 -16.79
CA ASN A 234 16.13 -10.11 -17.87
C ASN A 234 15.32 -8.85 -18.19
N PHE A 235 13.99 -8.93 -18.10
CA PHE A 235 13.09 -7.79 -18.26
C PHE A 235 13.39 -6.70 -17.22
N MET A 236 13.48 -7.08 -15.94
CA MET A 236 13.79 -6.13 -14.88
C MET A 236 15.19 -5.51 -15.04
N LYS A 237 16.19 -6.32 -15.43
CA LYS A 237 17.53 -5.80 -15.78
C LYS A 237 17.47 -4.78 -16.93
N GLY A 238 16.67 -5.06 -17.95
CA GLY A 238 16.44 -4.15 -19.08
C GLY A 238 15.80 -2.84 -18.65
N LEU A 239 14.71 -2.88 -17.88
CA LEU A 239 14.03 -1.69 -17.36
C LEU A 239 14.94 -0.83 -16.48
N ASN A 240 15.75 -1.46 -15.64
CA ASN A 240 16.72 -0.76 -14.81
C ASN A 240 17.81 -0.07 -15.66
N SER A 241 18.28 -0.73 -16.72
CA SER A 241 19.32 -0.17 -17.60
C SER A 241 18.91 1.12 -18.32
N ILE A 242 17.60 1.36 -18.48
CA ILE A 242 17.05 2.56 -19.11
C ILE A 242 16.40 3.52 -18.10
N GLY A 243 16.53 3.25 -16.79
CA GLY A 243 16.07 4.16 -15.72
C GLY A 243 14.56 4.19 -15.48
N VAL A 244 13.81 3.14 -15.89
CA VAL A 244 12.34 3.10 -15.75
C VAL A 244 11.83 2.01 -14.79
N ALA A 245 12.70 1.47 -13.95
CA ALA A 245 12.34 0.44 -12.96
C ALA A 245 11.50 0.98 -11.78
N GLY A 246 11.42 2.31 -11.62
CA GLY A 246 10.65 2.96 -10.55
C GLY A 246 9.16 2.60 -10.62
N GLY A 247 8.60 2.15 -9.49
CA GLY A 247 7.20 1.74 -9.40
C GLY A 247 6.88 0.39 -10.03
N ILE A 248 7.89 -0.44 -10.37
CA ILE A 248 7.70 -1.80 -10.89
C ILE A 248 8.11 -2.81 -9.83
N LEU A 249 7.24 -3.77 -9.53
CA LEU A 249 7.51 -4.88 -8.62
C LEU A 249 7.48 -6.20 -9.39
N ALA A 250 8.61 -6.88 -9.43
CA ALA A 250 8.69 -8.26 -9.93
C ALA A 250 8.29 -9.26 -8.84
N ILE A 251 7.44 -10.22 -9.19
CA ILE A 251 6.94 -11.26 -8.29
C ILE A 251 7.34 -12.62 -8.85
N PHE A 252 8.12 -13.36 -8.08
CA PHE A 252 8.61 -14.69 -8.41
C PHE A 252 7.88 -15.77 -7.62
N ASP A 253 7.79 -16.97 -8.18
CA ASP A 253 7.36 -18.14 -7.43
C ASP A 253 8.26 -18.42 -6.23
N ASN A 254 7.71 -19.10 -5.22
CA ASN A 254 8.48 -19.55 -4.06
C ASN A 254 9.15 -20.90 -4.34
N ASP A 255 9.94 -20.92 -5.41
CA ASP A 255 10.66 -22.09 -5.90
C ASP A 255 12.16 -21.80 -6.10
N THR A 256 12.89 -22.81 -6.56
CA THR A 256 14.35 -22.71 -6.72
C THR A 256 14.73 -21.64 -7.76
N ALA A 257 13.98 -21.54 -8.86
CA ALA A 257 14.25 -20.60 -9.94
C ALA A 257 13.94 -19.15 -9.55
N GLY A 258 12.82 -18.93 -8.86
CA GLY A 258 12.39 -17.65 -8.32
C GLY A 258 13.36 -17.13 -7.26
N VAL A 259 13.79 -17.98 -6.33
CA VAL A 259 14.84 -17.63 -5.35
C VAL A 259 16.15 -17.24 -6.02
N GLY A 260 16.56 -17.99 -7.06
CA GLY A 260 17.75 -17.68 -7.85
C GLY A 260 17.65 -16.30 -8.52
N SER A 261 16.52 -16.02 -9.18
CA SER A 261 16.27 -14.75 -9.87
C SER A 261 16.20 -13.57 -8.90
N LEU A 262 15.54 -13.73 -7.76
CA LEU A 262 15.46 -12.73 -6.71
C LEU A 262 16.85 -12.38 -6.16
N ARG A 263 17.71 -13.39 -5.93
CA ARG A 263 19.09 -13.19 -5.48
C ARG A 263 19.94 -12.42 -6.49
N GLU A 264 19.66 -12.56 -7.78
CA GLU A 264 20.36 -11.80 -8.82
C GLU A 264 19.86 -10.35 -8.91
N LEU A 265 18.55 -10.12 -8.78
CA LEU A 265 17.98 -8.77 -8.79
C LEU A 265 18.31 -7.97 -7.54
N SER A 266 18.42 -8.61 -6.37
CA SER A 266 18.74 -7.91 -5.12
C SER A 266 20.13 -7.25 -5.11
N LYS A 267 21.01 -7.67 -6.03
CA LYS A 267 22.33 -7.05 -6.25
C LYS A 267 22.26 -5.74 -7.04
N ILE A 268 21.10 -5.42 -7.63
CA ILE A 268 20.92 -4.28 -8.52
C ILE A 268 20.12 -3.20 -7.78
N PRO A 269 20.72 -2.03 -7.48
CA PRO A 269 20.03 -0.94 -6.83
C PRO A 269 18.85 -0.43 -7.65
N GLY A 270 17.75 -0.06 -6.99
CA GLY A 270 16.56 0.52 -7.62
C GLY A 270 15.57 -0.47 -8.20
N ILE A 271 15.88 -1.78 -8.20
CA ILE A 271 14.93 -2.83 -8.59
C ILE A 271 14.15 -3.30 -7.36
N LYS A 272 12.82 -3.30 -7.45
CA LYS A 272 11.95 -3.97 -6.48
C LYS A 272 11.56 -5.35 -6.99
N ALA A 273 11.84 -6.37 -6.18
CA ALA A 273 11.50 -7.75 -6.47
C ALA A 273 11.18 -8.50 -5.18
N VAL A 274 10.21 -9.41 -5.24
CA VAL A 274 9.84 -10.33 -4.16
C VAL A 274 9.58 -11.72 -4.71
N LYS A 275 9.62 -12.72 -3.84
CA LYS A 275 9.05 -14.04 -4.10
C LYS A 275 7.77 -14.23 -3.30
N LEU A 276 6.93 -15.17 -3.69
CA LEU A 276 5.79 -15.59 -2.88
C LEU A 276 6.26 -16.00 -1.46
N PRO A 277 5.45 -15.73 -0.41
CA PRO A 277 5.88 -15.84 0.98
C PRO A 277 6.18 -17.28 1.41
N ASP A 278 7.12 -17.43 2.33
CA ASP A 278 7.26 -18.70 3.03
C ASP A 278 6.08 -18.91 3.99
N LEU A 279 5.55 -20.14 4.02
CA LEU A 279 4.48 -20.51 4.93
C LEU A 279 4.93 -21.62 5.88
N ALA A 280 4.46 -21.56 7.13
CA ALA A 280 4.80 -22.57 8.14
C ALA A 280 4.36 -23.97 7.73
N GLU A 281 3.19 -24.09 7.08
CA GLU A 281 2.66 -25.36 6.57
C GLU A 281 3.49 -25.93 5.40
N PHE A 282 4.26 -25.10 4.70
CA PHE A 282 5.15 -25.54 3.63
C PHE A 282 6.45 -26.15 4.15
N ARG A 283 6.77 -26.02 5.45
CA ARG A 283 7.97 -26.61 6.06
C ARG A 283 7.91 -28.14 6.18
N ALA A 284 6.70 -28.69 6.21
CA ALA A 284 6.45 -30.13 6.30
C ALA A 284 5.30 -30.49 5.36
N PHE A 285 5.56 -30.38 4.05
CA PHE A 285 4.57 -30.62 3.01
C PHE A 285 4.74 -32.03 2.41
N PRO A 286 3.66 -32.74 2.01
CA PRO A 286 3.77 -34.03 1.35
C PRO A 286 4.57 -33.93 0.06
N THR A 287 5.58 -34.77 -0.11
CA THR A 287 6.42 -34.81 -1.31
C THR A 287 6.67 -36.23 -1.78
N VAL A 288 7.01 -36.40 -3.06
CA VAL A 288 7.41 -37.67 -3.65
C VAL A 288 8.69 -37.48 -4.46
N GLY A 289 9.67 -38.34 -4.20
CA GLY A 289 10.93 -38.38 -4.93
C GLY A 289 11.39 -39.82 -5.18
N PRO A 290 12.66 -40.03 -5.58
CA PRO A 290 13.20 -41.37 -5.82
C PRO A 290 13.13 -42.30 -4.61
N GLY A 291 13.15 -41.73 -3.39
CA GLY A 291 13.02 -42.48 -2.13
C GLY A 291 11.58 -42.80 -1.71
N GLY A 292 10.57 -42.43 -2.50
CA GLY A 292 9.16 -42.58 -2.15
C GLY A 292 8.54 -41.29 -1.59
N GLU A 293 7.42 -41.45 -0.88
CA GLU A 293 6.69 -40.34 -0.26
C GLU A 293 7.31 -39.94 1.09
N GLN A 294 7.50 -38.64 1.30
CA GLN A 294 8.07 -38.07 2.52
C GLN A 294 7.57 -36.64 2.73
N CYS A 295 7.55 -36.16 3.97
CA CYS A 295 7.36 -34.74 4.25
C CYS A 295 8.68 -33.99 4.10
N ALA A 296 8.67 -32.84 3.42
CA ALA A 296 9.84 -31.99 3.27
C ALA A 296 9.45 -30.51 3.23
N ASP A 297 10.43 -29.63 3.46
CA ASP A 297 10.27 -28.19 3.28
C ASP A 297 10.27 -27.85 1.78
N ILE A 298 9.18 -27.24 1.31
CA ILE A 298 9.02 -26.80 -0.08
C ILE A 298 9.22 -25.29 -0.27
N ASN A 299 9.39 -24.53 0.83
CA ASN A 299 9.68 -23.10 0.78
C ASN A 299 10.98 -22.85 0.02
N GLY A 300 10.94 -21.92 -0.93
CA GLY A 300 12.06 -21.57 -1.80
C GLY A 300 12.50 -22.68 -2.75
N ARG A 301 11.68 -23.75 -2.89
CA ARG A 301 12.08 -24.96 -3.61
C ARG A 301 11.07 -25.42 -4.65
N ALA A 302 9.76 -25.33 -4.34
CA ALA A 302 8.73 -25.92 -5.19
C ALA A 302 7.31 -25.31 -5.06
N ALA A 303 7.15 -24.15 -4.42
CA ALA A 303 5.83 -23.57 -4.15
C ALA A 303 5.46 -22.47 -5.16
N ALA A 304 4.66 -22.84 -6.17
CA ALA A 304 4.03 -21.91 -7.12
C ALA A 304 2.75 -21.26 -6.54
N ILE A 305 2.17 -20.28 -7.23
CA ILE A 305 0.96 -19.57 -6.79
C ILE A 305 -0.23 -20.49 -6.47
N GLU A 306 -0.38 -21.61 -7.17
CA GLU A 306 -1.44 -22.61 -6.90
C GLU A 306 -1.36 -23.19 -5.48
N CYS A 307 -0.16 -23.21 -4.88
CA CYS A 307 0.04 -23.68 -3.51
C CYS A 307 -0.62 -22.76 -2.48
N TYR A 308 -0.92 -21.50 -2.84
CA TYR A 308 -1.57 -20.50 -1.98
C TYR A 308 -3.09 -20.49 -2.15
N LEU A 309 -3.63 -21.35 -3.02
CA LEU A 309 -5.06 -21.55 -3.21
C LEU A 309 -5.56 -22.75 -2.36
N LYS A 310 -6.85 -23.07 -2.47
CA LYS A 310 -7.43 -24.29 -1.91
C LYS A 310 -6.81 -25.50 -2.60
N LEU A 311 -6.04 -26.29 -1.85
CA LEU A 311 -5.41 -27.53 -2.32
C LEU A 311 -6.33 -28.73 -2.09
N PRO A 312 -6.39 -29.71 -3.02
CA PRO A 312 -6.91 -31.05 -2.73
C PRO A 312 -6.17 -31.73 -1.58
N ASP A 313 -6.85 -32.61 -0.83
CA ASP A 313 -6.29 -33.25 0.37
C ASP A 313 -5.09 -34.17 0.06
N ASP A 314 -5.01 -34.71 -1.15
CA ASP A 314 -3.93 -35.58 -1.64
C ASP A 314 -2.82 -34.82 -2.38
N SER A 315 -2.81 -33.48 -2.29
CA SER A 315 -1.79 -32.65 -2.93
C SER A 315 -0.40 -32.96 -2.37
N ARG A 316 0.56 -33.14 -3.28
CA ARG A 316 1.97 -33.34 -2.95
C ARG A 316 2.87 -32.62 -3.95
N VAL A 317 4.12 -32.38 -3.58
CA VAL A 317 5.17 -31.91 -4.50
C VAL A 317 5.96 -33.09 -5.04
N ARG A 318 6.21 -33.12 -6.34
CA ARG A 318 7.10 -34.10 -6.99
C ARG A 318 8.47 -33.48 -7.22
N TRP A 319 9.51 -34.07 -6.63
CA TRP A 319 10.90 -33.70 -6.89
C TRP A 319 11.31 -34.15 -8.29
N SER A 320 11.93 -33.26 -9.07
CA SER A 320 12.31 -33.52 -10.46
C SER A 320 13.83 -33.66 -10.62
N SER A 321 14.59 -32.64 -10.24
CA SER A 321 16.03 -32.59 -10.41
C SER A 321 16.74 -31.85 -9.29
N PHE A 322 18.03 -32.13 -9.11
CA PHE A 322 18.90 -31.36 -8.23
C PHE A 322 19.49 -30.18 -9.01
N ASP A 323 19.31 -28.96 -8.50
CA ASP A 323 20.00 -27.78 -9.00
C ASP A 323 21.34 -27.65 -8.27
N ALA A 324 22.43 -27.97 -8.98
CA ALA A 324 23.78 -27.91 -8.42
C ALA A 324 24.26 -26.49 -8.09
N ARG A 325 23.69 -25.45 -8.71
CA ARG A 325 24.03 -24.04 -8.41
C ARG A 325 23.31 -23.56 -7.15
N ALA A 326 22.06 -23.97 -6.98
CA ALA A 326 21.29 -23.67 -5.78
C ALA A 326 21.67 -24.58 -4.59
N GLY A 327 22.21 -25.76 -4.86
CA GLY A 327 22.53 -26.77 -3.84
C GLY A 327 21.30 -27.52 -3.34
N GLU A 328 20.18 -27.47 -4.07
CA GLU A 328 18.87 -27.92 -3.60
C GLU A 328 18.14 -28.76 -4.66
N TYR A 329 17.23 -29.62 -4.23
CA TYR A 329 16.27 -30.25 -5.14
C TYR A 329 15.13 -29.29 -5.47
N GLN A 330 14.81 -29.17 -6.75
CA GLN A 330 13.63 -28.47 -7.26
C GLN A 330 12.50 -29.45 -7.56
N GLY A 331 11.28 -28.96 -7.44
CA GLY A 331 10.07 -29.74 -7.68
C GLY A 331 8.90 -28.84 -8.04
N ALA A 332 7.74 -29.46 -8.28
CA ALA A 332 6.50 -28.75 -8.51
C ALA A 332 5.34 -29.54 -7.90
N ILE A 333 4.22 -28.86 -7.63
CA ILE A 333 3.00 -29.54 -7.23
C ILE A 333 2.61 -30.60 -8.28
N ASP A 334 2.31 -31.81 -7.82
CA ASP A 334 1.99 -32.99 -8.63
C ASP A 334 0.55 -32.90 -9.14
N GLN A 335 0.30 -31.89 -9.97
CA GLN A 335 -0.97 -31.62 -10.64
C GLN A 335 -0.75 -31.44 -12.13
N THR A 336 -1.65 -32.02 -12.91
CA THR A 336 -1.76 -31.78 -14.34
C THR A 336 -2.14 -30.32 -14.62
N SER A 337 -1.83 -29.84 -15.83
CA SER A 337 -2.22 -28.48 -16.25
C SER A 337 -3.74 -28.26 -16.20
N ALA A 338 -4.54 -29.31 -16.40
CA ALA A 338 -5.99 -29.26 -16.31
C ALA A 338 -6.47 -29.05 -14.85
N GLU A 339 -5.86 -29.73 -13.89
CA GLU A 339 -6.19 -29.58 -12.46
C GLU A 339 -5.81 -28.18 -11.96
N LYS A 340 -4.62 -27.68 -12.32
CA LYS A 340 -4.21 -26.29 -12.00
C LYS A 340 -5.19 -25.26 -12.58
N SER A 341 -5.58 -25.45 -13.84
CA SER A 341 -6.55 -24.56 -14.51
C SER A 341 -7.92 -24.60 -13.82
N ALA A 342 -8.41 -25.79 -13.45
CA ALA A 342 -9.67 -25.94 -12.73
C ALA A 342 -9.63 -25.29 -11.34
N GLN A 343 -8.51 -25.44 -10.62
CA GLN A 343 -8.30 -24.80 -9.32
C GLN A 343 -8.29 -23.28 -9.44
N ARG A 344 -7.57 -22.73 -10.43
CA ARG A 344 -7.56 -21.30 -10.74
C ARG A 344 -8.97 -20.80 -11.06
N ASP A 345 -9.66 -21.46 -11.98
CA ASP A 345 -11.00 -21.05 -12.42
C ASP A 345 -12.03 -21.13 -11.29
N ALA A 346 -11.86 -22.08 -10.36
CA ALA A 346 -12.66 -22.14 -9.14
C ALA A 346 -12.38 -20.94 -8.22
N PHE A 347 -11.11 -20.56 -8.04
CA PHE A 347 -10.73 -19.38 -7.27
C PHE A 347 -11.25 -18.08 -7.89
N LEU A 348 -11.15 -17.91 -9.21
CA LEU A 348 -11.61 -16.71 -9.93
C LEU A 348 -13.13 -16.50 -9.86
N LYS A 349 -13.90 -17.52 -9.45
CA LYS A 349 -15.35 -17.41 -9.23
C LYS A 349 -15.71 -17.05 -7.79
N THR A 350 -14.73 -16.98 -6.89
CA THR A 350 -14.97 -16.69 -5.48
C THR A 350 -15.24 -15.21 -5.23
N THR A 351 -15.99 -14.95 -4.17
CA THR A 351 -16.23 -13.63 -3.59
C THR A 351 -15.69 -13.55 -2.16
N ALA A 352 -15.53 -12.35 -1.62
CA ALA A 352 -15.03 -12.13 -0.26
C ALA A 352 -15.86 -12.82 0.83
N SER A 353 -17.16 -13.05 0.57
CA SER A 353 -18.10 -13.70 1.48
C SER A 353 -18.10 -15.22 1.43
N ASP A 354 -17.39 -15.83 0.47
CA ASP A 354 -17.39 -17.28 0.32
C ASP A 354 -16.58 -17.97 1.42
N ALA A 355 -16.99 -19.19 1.77
CA ALA A 355 -16.25 -20.06 2.68
C ALA A 355 -15.03 -20.70 1.97
N TYR A 356 -14.11 -19.87 1.49
CA TYR A 356 -12.88 -20.27 0.83
C TYR A 356 -11.66 -20.00 1.74
N PRO A 357 -10.63 -20.86 1.76
CA PRO A 357 -9.46 -20.68 2.62
C PRO A 357 -8.53 -19.57 2.07
N PHE A 358 -8.90 -18.31 2.28
CA PHE A 358 -8.16 -17.14 1.77
C PHE A 358 -6.84 -16.83 2.51
N GLU A 359 -6.54 -17.48 3.63
CA GLU A 359 -5.44 -17.08 4.51
C GLU A 359 -4.07 -17.09 3.81
N LYS A 360 -3.80 -18.08 2.96
CA LYS A 360 -2.53 -18.17 2.22
C LYS A 360 -2.41 -17.08 1.16
N ILE A 361 -3.46 -16.83 0.37
CA ILE A 361 -3.43 -15.78 -0.64
C ILE A 361 -3.42 -14.38 -0.02
N LYS A 362 -4.02 -14.18 1.17
CA LYS A 362 -3.88 -12.92 1.93
C LYS A 362 -2.41 -12.62 2.25
N LYS A 363 -1.61 -13.64 2.64
CA LYS A 363 -0.17 -13.47 2.86
C LYS A 363 0.59 -13.05 1.61
N VAL A 364 0.17 -13.53 0.43
CA VAL A 364 0.71 -13.06 -0.85
C VAL A 364 0.43 -11.57 -1.04
N LEU A 365 -0.81 -11.12 -0.79
CA LEU A 365 -1.18 -9.71 -0.90
C LEU A 365 -0.40 -8.84 0.08
N ASP A 366 -0.26 -9.29 1.33
CA ASP A 366 0.48 -8.58 2.38
C ASP A 366 1.94 -8.32 1.93
N VAL A 367 2.64 -9.35 1.42
CA VAL A 367 4.02 -9.20 0.89
C VAL A 367 4.10 -8.20 -0.27
N ILE A 368 3.12 -8.22 -1.18
CA ILE A 368 3.08 -7.31 -2.33
C ILE A 368 2.91 -5.86 -1.86
N VAL A 369 1.97 -5.61 -0.95
CA VAL A 369 1.72 -4.28 -0.38
C VAL A 369 2.96 -3.78 0.36
N GLU A 370 3.53 -4.60 1.25
CA GLU A 370 4.74 -4.27 2.01
C GLU A 370 5.91 -3.89 1.09
N ALA A 371 6.14 -4.66 0.02
CA ALA A 371 7.20 -4.37 -0.94
C ALA A 371 6.99 -3.07 -1.73
N CYS A 372 5.73 -2.74 -2.04
CA CYS A 372 5.39 -1.48 -2.69
C CYS A 372 5.60 -0.29 -1.75
N VAL A 373 5.29 -0.45 -0.46
CA VAL A 373 5.46 0.56 0.60
C VAL A 373 6.92 0.78 0.98
N ALA A 374 7.76 -0.26 1.04
CA ALA A 374 9.16 -0.18 1.50
C ALA A 374 10.13 0.53 0.52
N GLY A 375 9.66 1.51 -0.25
CA GLY A 375 10.40 2.24 -1.29
C GLY A 375 11.05 3.52 -0.83
#